data_AF-A0A917FTH0-F1
#
_entry.id   AF-A0A917FTH0-F1
#
_cell.length_a   1.000
_cell.length_b   1.000
_cell.length_c   1.000
_cell.angle_alpha   90.00
_cell.angle_beta   90.00
_cell.angle_gamma   90.00
#
_symmetry.space_group_name_H-M   'P 1'
#
loop_
_entity.id
_entity.type
_entity.pdbx_description
1 polymer ?
#
loop_
_entity_poly.entity_id
_entity_poly.type
_entity_poly.pdbx_seq_one_letter_code
_entity_poly.pdbx_strand_id
1 'polypeptide(L)'
;MKNSIFYSWQSDLPNNENRGFLETCILGAIKELSKSEDFNLELNIDRDTKNEMGTPDIVNTIFSKIEKSKLFIADISIINSNAKERKTPNPNVLLELGYAAKVLGWERIICLFNTDYGDFNDLPFDLKFRRPLSYSIKGKDKSEVKKFIIKSISQTINNLYTRGMLDDELNDYLKMQVDTQILSIINHLIKIVYGYEKKELGFKAYSLFLNLELEEIKSTIKDRKFIGFQVYKNFKLIEKDLDEILGSVTSSSYFKRDTGIIVVNLIKWINRFDKYNSLRQTPDLFIDTYEKVSGYKPVYAPEINPNNNDGYLLLKILDEEHGQVVDFGQFQEQQKVDSMLNYVYLNEKYSEVYSNIIYELIKIIEKWLLLTNGEFIVDNLNQFEVQQKSFSRKKIEEIISRPVSLENEIGMLTKDNFGFDYFNIAKMNALIHFIRQGFILKNHKSILENMNQLIKGKIKVNSDHSIISLSDDLEIKKELSEESRIEGPEDLNKIRNGIYSVDYIYITHKYGNIVERLSELSNNELLQTSVRKLLLDIIEDSKFNLTNHLVEPVRNFVVKSVNQKLVNPIDVYDEFNNARIYHEKDINKLISEIRYLIKRELAINLK
;
A
#
# COMPACT_ATOMS: atom_id res chain seq x y z
N MET A 1 2.50 -12.23 2.51
CA MET A 1 2.85 -13.38 1.65
C MET A 1 4.28 -13.80 1.92
N LYS A 2 4.57 -15.03 2.37
CA LYS A 2 5.97 -15.52 2.53
C LYS A 2 6.84 -15.05 1.35
N ASN A 3 7.79 -14.15 1.61
CA ASN A 3 8.66 -13.63 0.57
C ASN A 3 9.69 -14.71 0.25
N SER A 4 9.39 -15.52 -0.77
CA SER A 4 10.19 -16.67 -1.12
C SER A 4 11.02 -16.42 -2.38
N ILE A 5 12.22 -17.00 -2.38
CA ILE A 5 13.02 -17.22 -3.57
C ILE A 5 12.82 -18.67 -3.97
N PHE A 6 12.20 -18.92 -5.12
CA PHE A 6 12.12 -20.28 -5.66
C PHE A 6 13.44 -20.64 -6.33
N TYR A 7 14.11 -21.69 -5.84
CA TYR A 7 15.36 -22.18 -6.41
C TYR A 7 15.10 -23.44 -7.25
N SER A 8 15.15 -23.27 -8.57
CA SER A 8 15.09 -24.35 -9.56
C SER A 8 16.48 -24.93 -9.78
N TRP A 9 16.65 -26.20 -9.40
CA TRP A 9 17.93 -26.89 -9.36
C TRP A 9 17.92 -28.17 -10.19
N GLN A 10 19.10 -28.72 -10.49
CA GLN A 10 19.28 -30.00 -11.17
C GLN A 10 20.23 -30.93 -10.40
N SER A 11 20.11 -32.25 -10.62
CA SER A 11 20.96 -33.28 -10.01
C SER A 11 21.97 -33.93 -10.96
N ASP A 12 22.00 -33.52 -12.22
CA ASP A 12 22.82 -34.14 -13.26
C ASP A 12 24.32 -33.78 -13.12
N LEU A 13 24.65 -32.69 -12.43
CA LEU A 13 26.02 -32.25 -12.18
C LEU A 13 26.47 -32.49 -10.71
N PRO A 14 27.79 -32.53 -10.42
CA PRO A 14 28.30 -32.73 -9.07
C PRO A 14 27.71 -31.76 -8.04
N ASN A 15 27.11 -32.30 -6.97
CA ASN A 15 26.41 -31.51 -5.96
C ASN A 15 27.30 -30.46 -5.26
N ASN A 16 28.59 -30.77 -5.09
CA ASN A 16 29.58 -29.89 -4.49
C ASN A 16 30.01 -28.74 -5.42
N GLU A 17 29.59 -28.74 -6.68
CA GLU A 17 29.90 -27.72 -7.70
C GLU A 17 28.66 -26.96 -8.19
N ASN A 18 27.49 -27.61 -8.14
CA ASN A 18 26.21 -27.09 -8.59
C ASN A 18 25.20 -27.07 -7.43
N ARG A 19 24.19 -27.96 -7.43
CA ARG A 19 23.03 -27.94 -6.52
C ARG A 19 23.32 -27.44 -5.11
N GLY A 20 24.15 -28.15 -4.35
CA GLY A 20 24.46 -27.84 -2.96
C GLY A 20 25.38 -26.63 -2.79
N PHE A 21 26.31 -26.41 -3.73
CA PHE A 21 27.16 -25.23 -3.74
C PHE A 21 26.35 -23.94 -3.95
N LEU A 22 25.48 -23.93 -4.95
CA LEU A 22 24.59 -22.81 -5.28
C LEU A 22 23.57 -22.55 -4.17
N GLU A 23 22.97 -23.59 -3.60
CA GLU A 23 22.07 -23.44 -2.43
C GLU A 23 22.79 -22.74 -1.27
N THR A 24 24.04 -23.12 -1.00
CA THR A 24 24.86 -22.48 0.05
C THR A 24 25.15 -21.01 -0.29
N CYS A 25 25.30 -20.66 -1.56
CA CYS A 25 25.49 -19.28 -2.00
C CYS A 25 24.20 -18.45 -1.86
N ILE A 26 23.05 -19.01 -2.23
CA ILE A 26 21.75 -18.33 -2.10
C ILE A 26 21.45 -18.05 -0.61
N LEU A 27 21.62 -19.05 0.25
CA LEU A 27 21.47 -18.86 1.71
C LEU A 27 22.46 -17.83 2.27
N GLY A 28 23.70 -17.83 1.75
CA GLY A 28 24.70 -16.83 2.09
C GLY A 28 24.28 -15.40 1.72
N ALA A 29 23.68 -15.22 0.55
CA ALA A 29 23.18 -13.93 0.07
C ALA A 29 22.00 -13.43 0.92
N ILE A 30 21.04 -14.30 1.26
CA ILE A 30 19.94 -13.96 2.16
C ILE A 30 20.47 -13.49 3.53
N LYS A 31 21.47 -14.19 4.07
CA LYS A 31 22.12 -13.82 5.34
C LYS A 31 22.92 -12.52 5.26
N GLU A 32 23.44 -12.16 4.09
CA GLU A 32 24.11 -10.88 3.88
C GLU A 32 23.10 -9.73 3.84
N LEU A 33 22.00 -9.93 3.13
CA LEU A 33 20.88 -8.98 3.06
C LEU A 33 20.26 -8.72 4.43
N SER A 34 20.04 -9.77 5.24
CA SER A 34 19.45 -9.63 6.58
C SER A 34 20.31 -8.84 7.57
N LYS A 35 21.56 -8.51 7.23
CA LYS A 35 22.46 -7.68 8.04
C LYS A 35 22.46 -6.21 7.61
N SER A 36 21.87 -5.90 6.46
CA SER A 36 21.81 -4.53 5.95
C SER A 36 20.67 -3.78 6.62
N GLU A 37 20.95 -2.60 7.18
CA GLU A 37 19.92 -1.74 7.78
C GLU A 37 18.94 -1.20 6.73
N ASP A 38 19.37 -1.12 5.46
CA ASP A 38 18.58 -0.62 4.34
C ASP A 38 17.66 -1.69 3.70
N PHE A 39 17.70 -2.94 4.18
CA PHE A 39 16.94 -4.06 3.62
C PHE A 39 16.05 -4.69 4.70
N ASN A 40 14.74 -4.45 4.64
CA ASN A 40 13.78 -4.88 5.66
C ASN A 40 12.92 -6.08 5.24
N LEU A 41 13.19 -6.69 4.08
CA LEU A 41 12.39 -7.78 3.54
C LEU A 41 12.91 -9.14 4.04
N GLU A 42 12.12 -9.88 4.83
CA GLU A 42 12.52 -11.23 5.23
C GLU A 42 12.36 -12.23 4.07
N LEU A 43 13.48 -12.73 3.51
CA LEU A 43 13.49 -13.68 2.40
C LEU A 43 13.78 -15.11 2.84
N ASN A 44 13.05 -16.07 2.26
CA ASN A 44 13.22 -17.50 2.51
C ASN A 44 13.42 -18.27 1.21
N ILE A 45 14.21 -19.35 1.22
CA ILE A 45 14.36 -20.22 0.05
C ILE A 45 13.27 -21.29 0.02
N ASP A 46 12.64 -21.51 -1.13
CA ASP A 46 11.74 -22.63 -1.41
C ASP A 46 12.21 -23.40 -2.65
N ARG A 47 11.85 -24.68 -2.75
CA ARG A 47 12.19 -25.59 -3.85
C ARG A 47 11.38 -26.87 -3.81
N ASP A 48 11.31 -27.56 -4.95
CA ASP A 48 10.66 -28.88 -5.10
C ASP A 48 9.24 -28.89 -4.49
N THR A 49 8.85 -30.03 -3.93
CA THR A 49 7.67 -30.21 -3.08
C THR A 49 7.99 -30.07 -1.58
N LYS A 50 9.13 -29.46 -1.21
CA LYS A 50 9.54 -29.36 0.19
C LYS A 50 8.51 -28.56 1.01
N ASN A 51 8.20 -29.03 2.23
CA ASN A 51 7.16 -28.45 3.12
C ASN A 51 5.70 -28.67 2.69
N GLU A 52 5.43 -29.52 1.70
CA GLU A 52 4.07 -29.95 1.35
C GLU A 52 3.73 -31.29 2.02
N MET A 53 2.48 -31.44 2.50
CA MET A 53 2.03 -32.66 3.18
C MET A 53 1.37 -33.64 2.20
N GLY A 54 1.57 -34.95 2.44
CA GLY A 54 0.91 -36.02 1.68
C GLY A 54 1.59 -36.35 0.34
N THR A 55 0.79 -36.67 -0.67
CA THR A 55 1.24 -37.00 -2.04
C THR A 55 0.78 -35.91 -3.00
N PRO A 56 1.44 -34.75 -3.01
CA PRO A 56 1.01 -33.62 -3.81
C PRO A 56 1.21 -33.90 -5.31
N ASP A 57 0.37 -33.29 -6.14
CA ASP A 57 0.62 -33.19 -7.57
C ASP A 57 1.89 -32.34 -7.78
N ILE A 58 3.00 -33.02 -8.08
CA ILE A 58 4.34 -32.43 -8.10
C ILE A 58 4.41 -31.23 -9.04
N VAL A 59 3.83 -31.33 -10.24
CA VAL A 59 3.93 -30.31 -11.28
C VAL A 59 3.13 -29.08 -10.90
N ASN A 60 1.85 -29.27 -10.53
CA ASN A 60 0.99 -28.16 -10.13
C ASN A 60 1.49 -27.47 -8.85
N THR A 61 2.08 -28.24 -7.94
CA THR A 61 2.69 -27.71 -6.70
C THR A 61 3.89 -26.83 -7.02
N ILE A 62 4.79 -27.28 -7.89
CA ILE A 62 5.97 -26.50 -8.30
C ILE A 62 5.55 -25.20 -8.98
N PHE A 63 4.61 -25.25 -9.94
CA PHE A 63 4.12 -24.04 -10.61
C PHE A 63 3.45 -23.06 -9.63
N SER A 64 2.62 -23.57 -8.71
CA SER A 64 2.01 -22.75 -7.65
C SER A 64 3.07 -22.07 -6.76
N LYS A 65 4.14 -22.79 -6.40
CA LYS A 65 5.25 -22.22 -5.63
C LYS A 65 6.03 -21.16 -6.39
N ILE A 66 6.30 -21.39 -7.69
CA ILE A 66 6.97 -20.42 -8.57
C ILE A 66 6.13 -19.14 -8.66
N GLU A 67 4.84 -19.26 -8.93
CA GLU A 67 3.92 -18.13 -9.03
C GLU A 67 3.83 -17.32 -7.73
N LYS A 68 3.91 -18.00 -6.58
CA LYS A 68 3.86 -17.36 -5.26
C LYS A 68 5.19 -16.73 -4.83
N SER A 69 6.29 -16.94 -5.55
CA SER A 69 7.63 -16.47 -5.19
C SER A 69 7.89 -15.01 -5.62
N LYS A 70 8.72 -14.30 -4.85
CA LYS A 70 9.16 -12.93 -5.19
C LYS A 70 10.26 -12.94 -6.24
N LEU A 71 11.06 -13.99 -6.24
CA LEU A 71 12.25 -14.15 -7.08
C LEU A 71 12.38 -15.62 -7.49
N PHE A 72 12.93 -15.84 -8.68
CA PHE A 72 13.24 -17.18 -9.18
C PHE A 72 14.73 -17.26 -9.53
N ILE A 73 15.40 -18.30 -9.04
CA ILE A 73 16.81 -18.57 -9.31
C ILE A 73 16.94 -19.93 -9.97
N ALA A 74 17.62 -20.02 -11.11
CA ALA A 74 17.70 -21.23 -11.91
C ALA A 74 19.15 -21.65 -12.18
N ASP A 75 19.48 -22.93 -11.94
CA ASP A 75 20.73 -23.51 -12.43
C ASP A 75 20.59 -23.96 -13.89
N ILE A 76 21.07 -23.11 -14.81
CA ILE A 76 21.01 -23.36 -16.26
C ILE A 76 22.31 -23.97 -16.81
N SER A 77 23.13 -24.59 -15.96
CA SER A 77 24.36 -25.26 -16.39
C SER A 77 24.08 -26.40 -17.37
N ILE A 78 24.96 -26.58 -18.35
CA ILE A 78 24.84 -27.66 -19.35
C ILE A 78 25.05 -29.02 -18.67
N ILE A 79 24.09 -29.92 -18.81
CA ILE A 79 24.13 -31.24 -18.16
C ILE A 79 24.80 -32.32 -19.03
N ASN A 80 24.87 -32.08 -20.34
CA ASN A 80 25.43 -33.01 -21.32
C ASN A 80 26.67 -32.40 -22.02
N SER A 81 27.61 -31.87 -21.24
CA SER A 81 28.81 -31.15 -21.74
C SER A 81 29.63 -31.93 -22.76
N ASN A 82 29.63 -33.26 -22.66
CA ASN A 82 30.40 -34.18 -23.51
C ASN A 82 29.60 -34.69 -24.72
N ALA A 83 28.35 -34.26 -24.90
CA ALA A 83 27.54 -34.65 -26.04
C ALA A 83 28.12 -34.08 -27.34
N LYS A 84 28.06 -34.89 -28.40
CA LYS A 84 28.39 -34.44 -29.77
C LYS A 84 27.21 -33.73 -30.43
N GLU A 85 25.98 -34.05 -30.01
CA GLU A 85 24.78 -33.34 -30.43
C GLU A 85 24.60 -32.01 -29.66
N ARG A 86 23.40 -31.43 -29.78
CA ARG A 86 23.06 -30.17 -29.12
C ARG A 86 23.13 -30.31 -27.60
N LYS A 87 23.97 -29.48 -26.99
CA LYS A 87 24.05 -29.31 -25.53
C LYS A 87 22.79 -28.64 -24.99
N THR A 88 22.42 -28.98 -23.77
CA THR A 88 21.23 -28.47 -23.10
C THR A 88 21.42 -28.37 -21.58
N PRO A 89 20.82 -27.37 -20.93
CA PRO A 89 20.50 -27.41 -19.51
C PRO A 89 19.47 -28.51 -19.21
N ASN A 90 19.19 -28.73 -17.92
CA ASN A 90 18.15 -29.65 -17.49
C ASN A 90 16.76 -29.22 -18.02
N PRO A 91 16.00 -30.08 -18.72
CA PRO A 91 14.71 -29.72 -19.29
C PRO A 91 13.63 -29.29 -18.28
N ASN A 92 13.65 -29.85 -17.07
CA ASN A 92 12.69 -29.47 -16.02
C ASN A 92 12.98 -28.04 -15.52
N VAL A 93 14.26 -27.72 -15.32
CA VAL A 93 14.67 -26.35 -14.98
C VAL A 93 14.25 -25.36 -16.08
N LEU A 94 14.37 -25.74 -17.35
CA LEU A 94 13.92 -24.90 -18.48
C LEU A 94 12.41 -24.71 -18.51
N LEU A 95 11.63 -25.75 -18.20
CA LEU A 95 10.17 -25.65 -18.12
C LEU A 95 9.75 -24.70 -16.98
N GLU A 96 10.33 -24.88 -15.80
CA GLU A 96 10.10 -24.03 -14.63
C GLU A 96 10.51 -22.58 -14.91
N LEU A 97 11.66 -22.37 -15.56
CA LEU A 97 12.15 -21.06 -15.98
C LEU A 97 11.21 -20.38 -16.98
N GLY A 98 10.68 -21.12 -17.95
CA GLY A 98 9.70 -20.60 -18.90
C GLY A 98 8.40 -20.17 -18.20
N TYR A 99 7.92 -20.98 -17.25
CA TYR A 99 6.75 -20.62 -16.43
C TYR A 99 7.03 -19.39 -15.55
N ALA A 100 8.18 -19.36 -14.87
CA ALA A 100 8.62 -18.23 -14.06
C ALA A 100 8.70 -16.94 -14.88
N ALA A 101 9.25 -17.00 -16.09
CA ALA A 101 9.33 -15.83 -16.98
C ALA A 101 7.95 -15.30 -17.37
N LYS A 102 6.95 -16.17 -17.47
CA LYS A 102 5.56 -15.78 -17.77
C LYS A 102 4.86 -15.12 -16.57
N VAL A 103 5.05 -15.65 -15.35
CA VAL A 103 4.29 -15.20 -14.17
C VAL A 103 5.02 -14.13 -13.35
N LEU A 104 6.35 -14.19 -13.27
CA LEU A 104 7.17 -13.24 -12.51
C LEU A 104 7.79 -12.14 -13.37
N GLY A 105 7.99 -12.38 -14.67
CA GLY A 105 8.79 -11.49 -15.52
C GLY A 105 10.30 -11.74 -15.36
N TRP A 106 11.07 -11.32 -16.37
CA TRP A 106 12.51 -11.61 -16.45
C TRP A 106 13.35 -10.83 -15.45
N GLU A 107 12.86 -9.66 -15.02
CA GLU A 107 13.49 -8.78 -14.05
C GLU A 107 13.62 -9.40 -12.66
N ARG A 108 12.77 -10.38 -12.31
CA ARG A 108 12.80 -11.12 -11.04
C ARG A 108 13.47 -12.50 -11.14
N ILE A 109 14.18 -12.77 -12.25
CA ILE A 109 14.83 -14.05 -12.54
C ILE A 109 16.35 -13.90 -12.52
N ILE A 110 17.05 -14.79 -11.80
CA ILE A 110 18.51 -14.90 -11.81
C ILE A 110 18.90 -16.27 -12.36
N CYS A 111 19.48 -16.29 -13.56
CA CYS A 111 20.05 -17.51 -14.14
C CYS A 111 21.51 -17.68 -13.71
N LEU A 112 21.84 -18.84 -13.15
CA LEU A 112 23.19 -19.22 -12.73
C LEU A 112 23.77 -20.21 -13.73
N PHE A 113 25.00 -19.96 -14.20
CA PHE A 113 25.63 -20.78 -15.23
C PHE A 113 27.04 -21.20 -14.84
N ASN A 114 27.28 -22.50 -14.68
CA ASN A 114 28.61 -23.04 -14.43
C ASN A 114 29.35 -23.26 -15.76
N THR A 115 30.36 -22.43 -16.04
CA THR A 115 31.15 -22.49 -17.28
C THR A 115 32.12 -23.67 -17.31
N ASP A 116 32.27 -24.43 -16.24
CA ASP A 116 33.09 -25.65 -16.22
C ASP A 116 32.51 -26.79 -17.06
N TYR A 117 31.25 -26.66 -17.46
CA TYR A 117 30.43 -27.65 -18.18
C TYR A 117 29.95 -27.17 -19.56
N GLY A 118 30.29 -25.96 -19.98
CA GLY A 118 29.93 -25.49 -21.32
C GLY A 118 30.23 -24.01 -21.52
N ASP A 119 30.13 -23.58 -22.77
CA ASP A 119 30.31 -22.18 -23.15
C ASP A 119 28.97 -21.48 -23.28
N PHE A 120 28.97 -20.14 -23.22
CA PHE A 120 27.74 -19.34 -23.45
C PHE A 120 27.07 -19.62 -24.80
N ASN A 121 27.82 -20.05 -25.80
CA ASN A 121 27.28 -20.42 -27.11
C ASN A 121 26.51 -21.75 -27.10
N ASP A 122 26.72 -22.58 -26.08
CA ASP A 122 26.02 -23.85 -25.90
C ASP A 122 24.63 -23.66 -25.28
N LEU A 123 24.35 -22.49 -24.70
CA LEU A 123 23.04 -22.17 -24.13
C LEU A 123 21.98 -22.00 -25.22
N PRO A 124 20.71 -22.35 -24.94
CA PRO A 124 19.58 -22.05 -25.81
C PRO A 124 19.53 -20.56 -26.19
N PHE A 125 19.08 -20.26 -27.42
CA PHE A 125 19.12 -18.91 -27.97
C PHE A 125 18.38 -17.88 -27.08
N ASP A 126 17.27 -18.29 -26.46
CA ASP A 126 16.49 -17.47 -25.54
C ASP A 126 17.28 -17.03 -24.29
N LEU A 127 18.19 -17.88 -23.81
CA LEU A 127 18.98 -17.64 -22.59
C LEU A 127 20.29 -16.91 -22.88
N LYS A 128 20.86 -17.11 -24.08
CA LYS A 128 22.14 -16.52 -24.49
C LYS A 128 22.16 -15.00 -24.34
N PHE A 129 21.04 -14.32 -24.60
CA PHE A 129 20.94 -12.86 -24.56
C PHE A 129 20.48 -12.29 -23.20
N ARG A 130 20.27 -13.15 -22.20
CA ARG A 130 19.70 -12.78 -20.88
C ARG A 130 20.76 -12.56 -19.79
N ARG A 131 22.04 -12.52 -20.16
CA ARG A 131 23.21 -12.28 -19.27
C ARG A 131 23.21 -13.15 -17.99
N PRO A 132 23.23 -14.49 -18.08
CA PRO A 132 23.35 -15.36 -16.92
C PRO A 132 24.56 -15.02 -16.03
N LEU A 133 24.37 -15.06 -14.71
CA LEU A 133 25.47 -14.96 -13.75
C LEU A 133 26.32 -16.21 -13.83
N SER A 134 27.53 -16.04 -14.34
CA SER A 134 28.41 -17.17 -14.66
C SER A 134 29.51 -17.35 -13.64
N TYR A 135 29.87 -18.60 -13.38
CA TYR A 135 30.93 -18.96 -12.43
C TYR A 135 31.69 -20.21 -12.90
N SER A 136 32.88 -20.41 -12.34
CA SER A 136 33.74 -21.57 -12.57
C SER A 136 34.45 -21.89 -11.27
N ILE A 137 34.58 -23.17 -10.94
CA ILE A 137 35.29 -23.68 -9.77
C ILE A 137 36.66 -24.22 -10.18
N LYS A 138 36.79 -24.77 -11.39
CA LYS A 138 38.06 -25.29 -11.90
C LYS A 138 39.13 -24.21 -11.92
N GLY A 139 40.25 -24.48 -11.23
CA GLY A 139 41.41 -23.59 -11.19
C GLY A 139 41.21 -22.30 -10.39
N LYS A 140 40.16 -22.20 -9.57
CA LYS A 140 39.88 -21.03 -8.70
C LYS A 140 39.72 -21.44 -7.24
N ASP A 141 39.97 -20.51 -6.32
CA ASP A 141 39.60 -20.71 -4.92
C ASP A 141 38.07 -20.71 -4.79
N LYS A 142 37.54 -21.87 -4.40
CA LYS A 142 36.10 -22.08 -4.17
C LYS A 142 35.50 -21.08 -3.18
N SER A 143 36.28 -20.63 -2.19
CA SER A 143 35.87 -19.61 -1.22
C SER A 143 35.65 -18.24 -1.89
N GLU A 144 36.52 -17.86 -2.81
CA GLU A 144 36.40 -16.61 -3.57
C GLU A 144 35.22 -16.66 -4.54
N VAL A 145 35.04 -17.78 -5.25
CA VAL A 145 33.89 -18.00 -6.14
C VAL A 145 32.58 -17.91 -5.36
N LYS A 146 32.52 -18.54 -4.17
CA LYS A 146 31.37 -18.44 -3.27
C LYS A 146 31.06 -17.00 -2.88
N LYS A 147 32.07 -16.22 -2.46
CA LYS A 147 31.90 -14.80 -2.10
C LYS A 147 31.40 -13.97 -3.29
N PHE A 148 31.91 -14.23 -4.49
CA PHE A 148 31.48 -13.55 -5.72
C PHE A 148 29.99 -13.79 -6.03
N ILE A 149 29.54 -15.06 -5.95
CA ILE A 149 28.13 -15.40 -6.21
C ILE A 149 27.23 -14.79 -5.13
N ILE A 150 27.59 -14.93 -3.85
CA ILE A 150 26.86 -14.32 -2.73
C ILE A 150 26.67 -12.83 -2.96
N LYS A 151 27.75 -12.10 -3.24
CA LYS A 151 27.74 -10.66 -3.48
C LYS A 151 26.89 -10.29 -4.70
N SER A 152 26.97 -11.07 -5.77
CA SER A 152 26.22 -10.79 -7.01
C SER A 152 24.71 -10.98 -6.79
N ILE A 153 24.32 -12.05 -6.08
CA ILE A 153 22.91 -12.31 -5.73
C ILE A 153 22.42 -11.23 -4.76
N SER A 154 23.15 -10.92 -3.68
CA SER A 154 22.76 -9.91 -2.69
C SER A 154 22.58 -8.53 -3.33
N GLN A 155 23.53 -8.10 -4.16
CA GLN A 155 23.45 -6.81 -4.86
C GLN A 155 22.27 -6.76 -5.85
N THR A 156 22.00 -7.85 -6.56
CA THR A 156 20.86 -7.91 -7.50
C THR A 156 19.55 -7.78 -6.76
N ILE A 157 19.36 -8.55 -5.67
CA ILE A 157 18.15 -8.50 -4.86
C ILE A 157 17.98 -7.13 -4.20
N ASN A 158 19.05 -6.54 -3.66
CA ASN A 158 18.99 -5.21 -3.07
C ASN A 158 18.64 -4.13 -4.10
N ASN A 159 19.15 -4.23 -5.33
CA ASN A 159 18.79 -3.33 -6.42
C ASN A 159 17.31 -3.47 -6.83
N LEU A 160 16.77 -4.69 -6.85
CA LEU A 160 15.35 -4.91 -7.12
C LEU A 160 14.48 -4.33 -6.01
N TYR A 161 14.86 -4.56 -4.75
CA TYR A 161 14.21 -4.02 -3.57
C TYR A 161 14.20 -2.49 -3.57
N THR A 162 15.37 -1.86 -3.73
CA THR A 162 15.49 -0.39 -3.76
C THR A 162 14.76 0.28 -4.93
N ARG A 163 14.39 -0.49 -5.97
CA ARG A 163 13.59 -0.02 -7.10
C ARG A 163 12.09 -0.30 -6.95
N GLY A 164 11.65 -0.83 -5.81
CA GLY A 164 10.26 -1.25 -5.58
C GLY A 164 9.82 -2.46 -6.41
N MET A 165 10.74 -3.11 -7.14
CA MET A 165 10.40 -4.26 -8.01
C MET A 165 10.07 -5.54 -7.21
N LEU A 166 10.27 -5.52 -5.89
CA LEU A 166 9.85 -6.57 -4.97
C LEU A 166 8.59 -6.20 -4.17
N ASP A 167 8.11 -4.96 -4.29
CA ASP A 167 6.91 -4.49 -3.62
C ASP A 167 5.67 -4.99 -4.38
N ASP A 168 4.59 -5.21 -3.65
CA ASP A 168 3.34 -5.72 -4.23
C ASP A 168 2.23 -4.74 -3.89
N GLU A 169 2.35 -3.52 -4.41
CA GLU A 169 1.51 -2.37 -4.04
C GLU A 169 0.01 -2.67 -4.10
N LEU A 170 -0.43 -3.48 -5.07
CA LEU A 170 -1.82 -3.91 -5.18
C LEU A 170 -2.23 -4.88 -4.07
N ASN A 171 -1.39 -5.88 -3.75
CA ASN A 171 -1.67 -6.78 -2.63
C ASN A 171 -1.53 -6.09 -1.28
N ASP A 172 -0.61 -5.13 -1.14
CA ASP A 172 -0.44 -4.35 0.08
C ASP A 172 -1.62 -3.40 0.29
N TYR A 173 -2.14 -2.79 -0.78
CA TYR A 173 -3.36 -1.99 -0.73
C TYR A 173 -4.58 -2.83 -0.32
N LEU A 174 -4.80 -3.99 -0.93
CA LEU A 174 -5.89 -4.88 -0.53
C LEU A 174 -5.71 -5.41 0.90
N LYS A 175 -4.49 -5.78 1.26
CA LYS A 175 -4.16 -6.23 2.61
C LYS A 175 -4.51 -5.15 3.62
N MET A 176 -4.12 -3.90 3.37
CA MET A 176 -4.47 -2.74 4.19
C MET A 176 -5.99 -2.61 4.37
N GLN A 177 -6.77 -2.78 3.30
CA GLN A 177 -8.23 -2.74 3.38
C GLN A 177 -8.78 -3.85 4.30
N VAL A 178 -8.32 -5.09 4.17
CA VAL A 178 -8.74 -6.22 5.03
C VAL A 178 -8.26 -6.03 6.47
N ASP A 179 -7.02 -5.60 6.67
CA ASP A 179 -6.41 -5.36 7.98
C ASP A 179 -7.19 -4.33 8.77
N THR A 180 -7.62 -3.24 8.13
CA THR A 180 -8.48 -2.22 8.73
C THR A 180 -9.79 -2.82 9.27
N GLN A 181 -10.42 -3.72 8.51
CA GLN A 181 -11.64 -4.40 8.94
C GLN A 181 -11.37 -5.35 10.12
N ILE A 182 -10.29 -6.13 10.05
CA ILE A 182 -9.86 -7.01 11.15
C ILE A 182 -9.59 -6.20 12.43
N LEU A 183 -8.83 -5.11 12.33
CA LEU A 183 -8.49 -4.26 13.47
C LEU A 183 -9.74 -3.61 14.08
N SER A 184 -10.73 -3.26 13.27
CA SER A 184 -12.02 -2.74 13.73
C SER A 184 -12.78 -3.78 14.57
N ILE A 185 -12.81 -5.05 14.14
CA ILE A 185 -13.40 -6.16 14.89
C ILE A 185 -12.59 -6.42 16.18
N ILE A 186 -11.26 -6.52 16.09
CA ILE A 186 -10.39 -6.75 17.26
C ILE A 186 -10.59 -5.64 18.29
N ASN A 187 -10.63 -4.38 17.88
CA ASN A 187 -10.84 -3.25 18.78
C ASN A 187 -12.19 -3.34 19.51
N HIS A 188 -13.24 -3.80 18.82
CA HIS A 188 -14.53 -4.09 19.46
C HIS A 188 -14.41 -5.21 20.50
N LEU A 189 -13.80 -6.34 20.15
CA LEU A 189 -13.68 -7.49 21.06
C LEU A 189 -12.73 -7.23 22.24
N ILE A 190 -11.67 -6.43 22.04
CA ILE A 190 -10.81 -5.91 23.11
C ILE A 190 -11.63 -5.17 24.15
N LYS A 191 -12.62 -4.36 23.72
CA LYS A 191 -13.50 -3.66 24.66
C LYS A 191 -14.35 -4.66 25.43
N ILE A 192 -14.83 -5.75 24.83
CA ILE A 192 -15.54 -6.82 25.53
C ILE A 192 -14.62 -7.54 26.54
N VAL A 193 -13.43 -7.95 26.12
CA VAL A 193 -12.52 -8.77 26.94
C VAL A 193 -11.80 -7.95 28.00
N TYR A 194 -11.42 -6.70 27.75
CA TYR A 194 -10.65 -5.89 28.71
C TYR A 194 -11.46 -4.74 29.33
N GLY A 195 -12.55 -4.30 28.71
CA GLY A 195 -13.39 -3.18 29.17
C GLY A 195 -12.86 -1.81 28.74
N TYR A 196 -13.60 -0.76 29.09
CA TYR A 196 -13.26 0.62 28.72
C TYR A 196 -12.18 1.27 29.60
N GLU A 197 -11.90 0.73 30.79
CA GLU A 197 -11.03 1.39 31.77
C GLU A 197 -9.53 1.15 31.53
N LYS A 198 -9.16 0.09 30.80
CA LYS A 198 -7.74 -0.25 30.53
C LYS A 198 -7.15 0.54 29.34
N LYS A 199 -7.30 1.87 29.35
CA LYS A 199 -6.74 2.76 28.30
C LYS A 199 -5.21 2.66 28.16
N GLU A 200 -4.51 2.27 29.21
CA GLU A 200 -3.05 2.15 29.25
C GLU A 200 -2.49 1.06 28.34
N LEU A 201 -3.33 0.10 27.89
CA LEU A 201 -2.87 -1.00 27.04
C LEU A 201 -2.51 -0.54 25.62
N GLY A 202 -3.12 0.53 25.10
CA GLY A 202 -2.84 1.06 23.76
C GLY A 202 -2.76 -0.03 22.68
N PHE A 203 -1.72 0.01 21.84
CA PHE A 203 -1.46 -1.03 20.83
C PHE A 203 -1.10 -2.41 21.41
N LYS A 204 -0.63 -2.50 22.66
CA LYS A 204 -0.32 -3.80 23.31
C LYS A 204 -1.59 -4.64 23.53
N ALA A 205 -2.76 -4.01 23.60
CA ALA A 205 -4.04 -4.70 23.73
C ALA A 205 -4.27 -5.69 22.57
N TYR A 206 -3.85 -5.35 21.35
CA TYR A 206 -3.99 -6.21 20.16
C TYR A 206 -3.14 -7.47 20.29
N SER A 207 -1.86 -7.32 20.65
CA SER A 207 -0.98 -8.48 20.87
C SER A 207 -1.45 -9.36 22.01
N LEU A 208 -1.98 -8.78 23.10
CA LEU A 208 -2.51 -9.57 24.21
C LEU A 208 -3.78 -10.32 23.79
N PHE A 209 -4.67 -9.67 23.07
CA PHE A 209 -5.91 -10.27 22.58
C PHE A 209 -5.64 -11.44 21.64
N LEU A 210 -4.72 -11.29 20.69
CA LEU A 210 -4.39 -12.34 19.72
C LEU A 210 -3.69 -13.56 20.35
N ASN A 211 -3.13 -13.42 21.55
CA ASN A 211 -2.51 -14.51 22.28
C ASN A 211 -3.44 -15.16 23.32
N LEU A 212 -4.72 -14.77 23.38
CA LEU A 212 -5.68 -15.35 24.33
C LEU A 212 -6.03 -16.78 23.96
N GLU A 213 -5.95 -17.67 24.95
CA GLU A 213 -6.49 -19.02 24.85
C GLU A 213 -7.97 -19.06 25.24
N LEU A 214 -8.68 -20.10 24.80
CA LEU A 214 -10.13 -20.25 24.99
C LEU A 214 -10.55 -20.15 26.46
N GLU A 215 -9.80 -20.76 27.37
CA GLU A 215 -10.08 -20.73 28.82
C GLU A 215 -9.84 -19.34 29.45
N GLU A 216 -8.89 -18.56 28.91
CA GLU A 216 -8.66 -17.18 29.32
C GLU A 216 -9.81 -16.27 28.89
N ILE A 217 -10.34 -16.50 27.67
CA ILE A 217 -11.54 -15.78 27.19
C ILE A 217 -12.73 -16.09 28.09
N LYS A 218 -13.01 -17.38 28.35
CA LYS A 218 -14.12 -17.82 29.23
C LYS A 218 -14.04 -17.19 30.61
N SER A 219 -12.87 -17.28 31.27
CA SER A 219 -12.69 -16.73 32.61
C SER A 219 -12.84 -15.21 32.65
N THR A 220 -12.45 -14.51 31.57
CA THR A 220 -12.53 -13.05 31.50
C THR A 220 -13.96 -12.51 31.27
N ILE A 221 -14.79 -13.26 30.55
CA ILE A 221 -16.17 -12.85 30.26
C ILE A 221 -17.19 -13.38 31.28
N LYS A 222 -16.84 -14.45 32.01
CA LYS A 222 -17.71 -15.06 33.02
C LYS A 222 -17.97 -14.08 34.18
N ASP A 223 -19.22 -14.02 34.61
CA ASP A 223 -19.72 -13.20 35.75
C ASP A 223 -19.36 -11.71 35.66
N ARG A 224 -18.98 -11.25 34.46
CA ARG A 224 -18.59 -9.87 34.22
C ARG A 224 -19.81 -9.01 33.91
N LYS A 225 -19.83 -7.83 34.53
CA LYS A 225 -20.78 -6.76 34.26
C LYS A 225 -20.33 -5.98 33.02
N PHE A 226 -21.17 -5.97 31.97
CA PHE A 226 -20.94 -5.23 30.72
C PHE A 226 -21.90 -4.05 30.60
N ILE A 227 -21.56 -3.05 29.78
CA ILE A 227 -22.51 -2.03 29.34
C ILE A 227 -23.17 -2.54 28.06
N GLY A 228 -24.49 -2.41 27.88
CA GLY A 228 -25.19 -2.86 26.67
C GLY A 228 -24.54 -2.38 25.37
N PHE A 229 -24.10 -1.12 25.33
CA PHE A 229 -23.38 -0.50 24.21
C PHE A 229 -22.13 -1.29 23.80
N GLN A 230 -21.44 -1.88 24.78
CA GLN A 230 -20.22 -2.64 24.60
C GLN A 230 -20.45 -3.94 23.82
N VAL A 231 -21.59 -4.61 24.06
CA VAL A 231 -21.84 -5.99 23.61
C VAL A 231 -22.94 -6.12 22.55
N TYR A 232 -23.82 -5.13 22.39
CA TYR A 232 -24.96 -5.20 21.48
C TYR A 232 -24.67 -4.78 20.03
N LYS A 233 -23.45 -4.31 19.73
CA LYS A 233 -23.10 -3.87 18.38
C LYS A 233 -23.08 -5.03 17.40
N ASN A 234 -23.33 -4.72 16.14
CA ASN A 234 -23.15 -5.64 15.00
C ASN A 234 -22.04 -5.16 14.06
N PHE A 235 -21.65 -6.03 13.13
CA PHE A 235 -20.57 -5.80 12.18
C PHE A 235 -21.05 -5.69 10.73
N LYS A 236 -22.30 -5.27 10.50
CA LYS A 236 -22.90 -5.24 9.15
C LYS A 236 -22.17 -4.31 8.16
N LEU A 237 -21.65 -3.17 8.61
CA LEU A 237 -20.80 -2.32 7.75
C LEU A 237 -19.50 -3.02 7.36
N ILE A 238 -18.86 -3.68 8.33
CA ILE A 238 -17.62 -4.43 8.10
C ILE A 238 -17.87 -5.60 7.14
N GLU A 239 -19.00 -6.29 7.27
CA GLU A 239 -19.43 -7.34 6.34
C GLU A 239 -19.52 -6.80 4.91
N LYS A 240 -20.21 -5.65 4.73
CA LYS A 240 -20.36 -5.00 3.42
C LYS A 240 -19.00 -4.62 2.82
N ASP A 241 -18.11 -4.01 3.62
CA ASP A 241 -16.77 -3.63 3.15
C ASP A 241 -15.95 -4.87 2.74
N LEU A 242 -16.03 -5.96 3.52
CA LEU A 242 -15.38 -7.23 3.18
C LEU A 242 -15.97 -7.88 1.92
N ASP A 243 -17.28 -7.77 1.68
CA ASP A 243 -17.92 -8.23 0.44
C ASP A 243 -17.46 -7.44 -0.78
N GLU A 244 -17.30 -6.11 -0.66
CA GLU A 244 -16.76 -5.25 -1.73
C GLU A 244 -15.30 -5.62 -2.05
N ILE A 245 -14.49 -5.87 -1.01
CA ILE A 245 -13.11 -6.36 -1.15
C ILE A 245 -13.11 -7.74 -1.82
N LEU A 246 -13.99 -8.66 -1.39
CA LEU A 246 -14.09 -10.00 -1.97
C LEU A 246 -14.49 -9.96 -3.45
N GLY A 247 -15.40 -9.08 -3.84
CA GLY A 247 -15.76 -8.85 -5.24
C GLY A 247 -14.57 -8.42 -6.09
N SER A 248 -13.71 -7.56 -5.53
CA SER A 248 -12.48 -7.10 -6.19
C SER A 248 -11.44 -8.22 -6.30
N VAL A 249 -11.29 -9.05 -5.25
CA VAL A 249 -10.37 -10.20 -5.21
C VAL A 249 -10.79 -11.31 -6.19
N THR A 250 -12.08 -11.63 -6.24
CA THR A 250 -12.61 -12.74 -7.06
C THR A 250 -12.66 -12.43 -8.55
N SER A 251 -12.72 -11.15 -8.91
CA SER A 251 -12.80 -10.69 -10.31
C SER A 251 -11.43 -10.62 -11.01
N SER A 252 -10.33 -10.80 -10.28
CA SER A 252 -8.97 -10.64 -10.80
C SER A 252 -8.16 -11.92 -10.64
N SER A 253 -7.48 -12.33 -11.71
CA SER A 253 -6.54 -13.46 -11.70
C SER A 253 -5.25 -13.16 -10.94
N TYR A 254 -5.02 -11.91 -10.52
CA TYR A 254 -3.83 -11.46 -9.81
C TYR A 254 -3.82 -11.90 -8.34
N PHE A 255 -4.99 -12.10 -7.73
CA PHE A 255 -5.10 -12.32 -6.30
C PHE A 255 -5.09 -13.79 -5.92
N LYS A 256 -4.41 -14.10 -4.80
CA LYS A 256 -4.28 -15.47 -4.31
C LYS A 256 -5.65 -15.97 -3.83
N ARG A 257 -6.10 -17.11 -4.37
CA ARG A 257 -7.33 -17.78 -3.92
C ARG A 257 -7.38 -17.98 -2.39
N ASP A 258 -6.22 -18.25 -1.79
CA ASP A 258 -6.07 -18.46 -0.34
C ASP A 258 -6.47 -17.23 0.49
N THR A 259 -6.17 -16.00 0.03
CA THR A 259 -6.56 -14.77 0.76
C THR A 259 -8.07 -14.53 0.66
N GLY A 260 -8.66 -14.76 -0.51
CA GLY A 260 -10.12 -14.71 -0.70
C GLY A 260 -10.88 -15.69 0.19
N ILE A 261 -10.34 -16.91 0.42
CA ILE A 261 -10.93 -17.88 1.34
C ILE A 261 -10.97 -17.36 2.78
N ILE A 262 -9.93 -16.65 3.23
CA ILE A 262 -9.91 -16.07 4.58
C ILE A 262 -10.91 -14.92 4.70
N VAL A 263 -11.02 -14.06 3.68
CA VAL A 263 -12.05 -13.01 3.65
C VAL A 263 -13.46 -13.61 3.74
N VAL A 264 -13.73 -14.70 3.01
CA VAL A 264 -14.99 -15.45 3.14
C VAL A 264 -15.20 -15.99 4.56
N ASN A 265 -14.15 -16.49 5.21
CA ASN A 265 -14.25 -16.98 6.58
C ASN A 265 -14.54 -15.85 7.57
N LEU A 266 -13.96 -14.66 7.38
CA LEU A 266 -14.29 -13.46 8.16
C LEU A 266 -15.75 -13.06 7.99
N ILE A 267 -16.27 -13.02 6.76
CA ILE A 267 -17.68 -12.72 6.47
C ILE A 267 -18.61 -13.75 7.13
N LYS A 268 -18.28 -15.04 7.04
CA LYS A 268 -19.05 -16.11 7.71
C LYS A 268 -19.02 -15.96 9.23
N TRP A 269 -17.88 -15.59 9.79
CA TRP A 269 -17.73 -15.35 11.22
C TRP A 269 -18.57 -14.15 11.66
N ILE A 270 -18.54 -13.03 10.93
CA ILE A 270 -19.38 -11.84 11.20
C ILE A 270 -20.85 -12.24 11.22
N ASN A 271 -21.31 -12.92 10.17
CA ASN A 271 -22.69 -13.41 10.07
C ASN A 271 -23.08 -14.28 11.26
N ARG A 272 -22.19 -15.16 11.71
CA ARG A 272 -22.40 -16.00 12.88
C ARG A 272 -22.46 -15.17 14.16
N PHE A 273 -21.53 -14.25 14.36
CA PHE A 273 -21.48 -13.36 15.52
C PHE A 273 -22.76 -12.50 15.62
N ASP A 274 -23.13 -11.81 14.54
CA ASP A 274 -24.29 -10.92 14.50
C ASP A 274 -25.60 -11.69 14.68
N LYS A 275 -25.73 -12.85 14.03
CA LYS A 275 -26.89 -13.74 14.23
C LYS A 275 -26.98 -14.20 15.68
N TYR A 276 -25.87 -14.59 16.29
CA TYR A 276 -25.84 -15.02 17.69
C TYR A 276 -25.99 -13.86 18.66
N ASN A 277 -25.70 -12.63 18.25
CA ASN A 277 -25.99 -11.47 19.07
C ASN A 277 -27.48 -11.09 18.97
N SER A 278 -28.17 -11.37 17.86
CA SER A 278 -29.56 -10.95 17.62
C SER A 278 -30.61 -11.51 18.60
N LEU A 279 -31.61 -10.71 18.94
CA LEU A 279 -32.74 -11.13 19.80
C LEU A 279 -33.56 -12.25 19.17
N ARG A 280 -33.53 -12.38 17.83
CA ARG A 280 -34.22 -13.45 17.12
C ARG A 280 -33.65 -14.84 17.45
N GLN A 281 -32.33 -14.95 17.62
CA GLN A 281 -31.66 -16.23 17.81
C GLN A 281 -31.46 -16.56 19.30
N THR A 282 -31.14 -15.54 20.09
CA THR A 282 -30.68 -15.64 21.48
C THR A 282 -31.16 -14.41 22.26
N PRO A 283 -32.49 -14.29 22.48
CA PRO A 283 -33.09 -13.12 23.15
C PRO A 283 -32.55 -12.89 24.57
N ASP A 284 -32.07 -13.95 25.22
CA ASP A 284 -31.51 -13.98 26.56
C ASP A 284 -29.98 -14.11 26.58
N LEU A 285 -29.27 -13.76 25.49
CA LEU A 285 -27.80 -13.82 25.44
C LEU A 285 -27.18 -13.01 26.57
N PHE A 286 -27.67 -11.78 26.75
CA PHE A 286 -27.28 -10.89 27.82
C PHE A 286 -28.50 -10.56 28.68
N ILE A 287 -28.38 -10.82 29.98
CA ILE A 287 -29.44 -10.57 30.96
C ILE A 287 -29.29 -9.14 31.46
N ASP A 288 -30.32 -8.32 31.20
CA ASP A 288 -30.39 -6.93 31.62
C ASP A 288 -30.64 -6.83 33.14
N THR A 289 -29.86 -5.99 33.82
CA THR A 289 -30.03 -5.73 35.26
C THR A 289 -30.98 -4.57 35.54
N TYR A 290 -31.39 -3.83 34.50
CA TYR A 290 -32.14 -2.58 34.53
C TYR A 290 -31.40 -1.42 35.22
N GLU A 291 -30.15 -1.63 35.63
CA GLU A 291 -29.30 -0.61 36.23
C GLU A 291 -28.54 0.13 35.13
N LYS A 292 -28.60 1.46 35.09
CA LYS A 292 -27.92 2.27 34.07
C LYS A 292 -26.51 2.68 34.50
N VAL A 293 -25.57 2.63 33.56
CA VAL A 293 -24.23 3.19 33.74
C VAL A 293 -24.31 4.72 33.82
N SER A 294 -23.61 5.30 34.80
CA SER A 294 -23.45 6.75 34.96
C SER A 294 -22.23 7.27 34.19
N GLY A 295 -22.26 8.54 33.75
CA GLY A 295 -21.11 9.20 33.14
C GLY A 295 -20.90 8.92 31.65
N TYR A 296 -21.84 8.22 31.01
CA TYR A 296 -21.87 8.02 29.57
C TYR A 296 -23.16 8.53 28.93
N LYS A 297 -23.07 8.96 27.68
CA LYS A 297 -24.19 9.42 26.86
C LYS A 297 -24.06 8.88 25.44
N PRO A 298 -25.06 8.15 24.90
CA PRO A 298 -25.09 7.80 23.50
C PRO A 298 -25.57 8.99 22.67
N VAL A 299 -25.02 9.16 21.47
CA VAL A 299 -25.46 10.15 20.49
C VAL A 299 -25.67 9.46 19.16
N TYR A 300 -26.82 9.68 18.53
CA TYR A 300 -27.11 9.14 17.21
C TYR A 300 -26.27 9.87 16.17
N ALA A 301 -25.46 9.15 15.39
CA ALA A 301 -24.49 9.76 14.50
C ALA A 301 -25.13 10.65 13.41
N PRO A 302 -26.26 10.28 12.78
CA PRO A 302 -26.96 11.14 11.83
C PRO A 302 -27.54 12.43 12.41
N GLU A 303 -27.82 12.49 13.73
CA GLU A 303 -28.23 13.74 14.39
C GLU A 303 -27.10 14.76 14.46
N ILE A 304 -25.84 14.30 14.50
CA ILE A 304 -24.66 15.19 14.48
C ILE A 304 -24.39 15.68 13.04
N ASN A 305 -24.44 14.78 12.06
CA ASN A 305 -24.27 15.10 10.65
C ASN A 305 -25.11 14.13 9.80
N PRO A 306 -26.07 14.62 8.99
CA PRO A 306 -26.93 13.76 8.16
C PRO A 306 -26.19 12.86 7.16
N ASN A 307 -24.92 13.16 6.83
CA ASN A 307 -24.09 12.32 5.96
C ASN A 307 -23.43 11.14 6.70
N ASN A 308 -23.51 11.08 8.03
CA ASN A 308 -22.96 9.97 8.79
C ASN A 308 -23.74 8.69 8.54
N ASN A 309 -23.04 7.56 8.57
CA ASN A 309 -23.68 6.25 8.57
C ASN A 309 -24.57 6.10 9.81
N ASP A 310 -25.65 5.33 9.65
CA ASP A 310 -26.53 4.94 10.75
C ASP A 310 -25.72 4.27 11.88
N GLY A 311 -25.88 4.71 13.12
CA GLY A 311 -25.08 4.23 14.24
C GLY A 311 -25.05 5.21 15.42
N TYR A 312 -24.41 4.80 16.50
CA TYR A 312 -24.31 5.59 17.72
C TYR A 312 -22.86 5.79 18.15
N LEU A 313 -22.57 6.94 18.74
CA LEU A 313 -21.34 7.26 19.46
C LEU A 313 -21.60 7.15 20.96
N LEU A 314 -20.69 6.53 21.71
CA LEU A 314 -20.70 6.54 23.17
C LEU A 314 -19.74 7.60 23.68
N LEU A 315 -20.27 8.65 24.29
CA LEU A 315 -19.50 9.73 24.89
C LEU A 315 -19.33 9.47 26.39
N LYS A 316 -18.10 9.58 26.90
CA LYS A 316 -17.86 9.80 28.32
C LYS A 316 -18.03 11.29 28.60
N ILE A 317 -18.96 11.61 29.50
CA ILE A 317 -19.27 12.99 29.87
C ILE A 317 -18.06 13.57 30.61
N LEU A 318 -17.55 14.72 30.14
CA LEU A 318 -16.50 15.48 30.82
C LEU A 318 -17.11 16.64 31.61
N ASP A 319 -18.02 17.38 30.97
CA ASP A 319 -18.82 18.46 31.55
C ASP A 319 -20.16 18.61 30.77
N GLU A 320 -20.89 19.70 30.99
CA GLU A 320 -22.20 19.94 30.36
C GLU A 320 -22.11 20.15 28.84
N GLU A 321 -20.97 20.62 28.31
CA GLU A 321 -20.78 20.95 26.90
C GLU A 321 -19.83 19.98 26.17
N HIS A 322 -18.95 19.28 26.91
CA HIS A 322 -17.88 18.46 26.34
C HIS A 322 -18.01 16.98 26.71
N GLY A 323 -17.78 16.12 25.72
CA GLY A 323 -17.71 14.67 25.88
C GLY A 323 -16.56 14.07 25.08
N GLN A 324 -15.96 13.00 25.61
CA GLN A 324 -14.94 12.22 24.91
C GLN A 324 -15.57 10.99 24.26
N VAL A 325 -15.39 10.79 22.96
CA VAL A 325 -15.78 9.53 22.29
C VAL A 325 -14.96 8.37 22.87
N VAL A 326 -15.65 7.37 23.41
CA VAL A 326 -15.04 6.14 23.96
C VAL A 326 -15.29 4.95 23.06
N ASP A 327 -16.45 4.92 22.39
CA ASP A 327 -16.85 3.82 21.55
C ASP A 327 -17.85 4.28 20.48
N PHE A 328 -18.05 3.45 19.46
CA PHE A 328 -19.06 3.67 18.44
C PHE A 328 -19.47 2.33 17.81
N GLY A 329 -20.62 2.30 17.14
CA GLY A 329 -21.06 1.14 16.38
C GLY A 329 -22.52 1.19 15.97
N GLN A 330 -22.92 0.16 15.21
CA GLN A 330 -24.29 0.00 14.75
C GLN A 330 -25.09 -0.92 15.67
N PHE A 331 -26.38 -0.62 15.79
CA PHE A 331 -27.35 -1.38 16.57
C PHE A 331 -28.56 -1.63 15.66
N GLN A 332 -29.04 -2.87 15.61
CA GLN A 332 -30.10 -3.25 14.68
C GLN A 332 -31.49 -3.24 15.32
N GLU A 333 -31.57 -3.47 16.63
CA GLU A 333 -32.81 -3.80 17.32
C GLU A 333 -33.16 -2.72 18.34
N GLN A 334 -34.35 -2.12 18.23
CA GLN A 334 -34.76 -1.01 19.07
C GLN A 334 -34.67 -1.33 20.57
N GLN A 335 -35.02 -2.56 20.98
CA GLN A 335 -34.93 -2.96 22.39
C GLN A 335 -33.50 -2.86 22.95
N LYS A 336 -32.48 -3.16 22.14
CA LYS A 336 -31.07 -3.01 22.53
C LYS A 336 -30.59 -1.57 22.47
N VAL A 337 -31.19 -0.76 21.59
CA VAL A 337 -30.96 0.69 21.57
C VAL A 337 -31.48 1.28 22.89
N ASP A 338 -32.68 0.92 23.30
CA ASP A 338 -33.32 1.42 24.53
C ASP A 338 -32.54 1.02 25.80
N SER A 339 -31.88 -0.15 25.79
CA SER A 339 -31.08 -0.68 26.90
C SER A 339 -29.56 -0.54 26.73
N MET A 340 -29.07 0.25 25.77
CA MET A 340 -27.62 0.32 25.50
C MET A 340 -26.78 0.88 26.66
N LEU A 341 -27.37 1.62 27.58
CA LEU A 341 -26.68 2.09 28.80
C LEU A 341 -26.94 1.20 30.01
N ASN A 342 -27.77 0.17 29.88
CA ASN A 342 -28.01 -0.74 30.98
C ASN A 342 -26.80 -1.65 31.18
N TYR A 343 -26.58 -2.04 32.43
CA TYR A 343 -25.65 -3.09 32.74
C TYR A 343 -26.27 -4.45 32.43
N VAL A 344 -25.43 -5.34 31.88
CA VAL A 344 -25.87 -6.65 31.43
C VAL A 344 -24.82 -7.70 31.79
N TYR A 345 -25.27 -8.94 31.99
CA TYR A 345 -24.41 -10.10 32.21
C TYR A 345 -24.57 -11.11 31.09
N LEU A 346 -23.47 -11.72 30.65
CA LEU A 346 -23.54 -12.84 29.73
C LEU A 346 -24.24 -14.01 30.44
N ASN A 347 -25.31 -14.53 29.84
CA ASN A 347 -26.01 -15.68 30.37
C ASN A 347 -25.11 -16.92 30.29
N GLU A 348 -24.93 -17.60 31.43
CA GLU A 348 -24.00 -18.73 31.59
C GLU A 348 -24.22 -19.83 30.54
N LYS A 349 -25.49 -20.05 30.13
CA LYS A 349 -25.88 -20.98 29.06
C LYS A 349 -25.11 -20.76 27.75
N TYR A 350 -24.73 -19.52 27.45
CA TYR A 350 -24.07 -19.14 26.21
C TYR A 350 -22.58 -18.85 26.37
N SER A 351 -22.04 -18.91 27.59
CA SER A 351 -20.63 -18.61 27.88
C SER A 351 -19.68 -19.41 26.99
N GLU A 352 -19.89 -20.72 26.90
CA GLU A 352 -19.09 -21.61 26.06
C GLU A 352 -19.13 -21.20 24.58
N VAL A 353 -20.33 -20.98 24.03
CA VAL A 353 -20.50 -20.68 22.61
C VAL A 353 -19.95 -19.29 22.27
N TYR A 354 -20.18 -18.30 23.13
CA TYR A 354 -19.72 -16.93 22.94
C TYR A 354 -18.18 -16.85 22.98
N SER A 355 -17.54 -17.53 23.94
CA SER A 355 -16.07 -17.65 23.99
C SER A 355 -15.50 -18.34 22.76
N ASN A 356 -16.14 -19.42 22.29
CA ASN A 356 -15.70 -20.12 21.09
C ASN A 356 -15.82 -19.24 19.84
N ILE A 357 -16.84 -18.39 19.73
CA ILE A 357 -16.95 -17.42 18.63
C ILE A 357 -15.77 -16.44 18.66
N ILE A 358 -15.41 -15.87 19.83
CA ILE A 358 -14.25 -14.98 19.94
C ILE A 358 -12.95 -15.71 19.57
N TYR A 359 -12.75 -16.93 20.07
CA TYR A 359 -11.55 -17.73 19.78
C TYR A 359 -11.44 -18.13 18.30
N GLU A 360 -12.56 -18.44 17.64
CA GLU A 360 -12.60 -18.73 16.21
C GLU A 360 -12.06 -17.56 15.38
N LEU A 361 -12.39 -16.32 15.75
CA LEU A 361 -11.84 -15.14 15.07
C LEU A 361 -10.32 -15.08 15.20
N ILE A 362 -9.77 -15.30 16.41
CA ILE A 362 -8.32 -15.31 16.63
C ILE A 362 -7.66 -16.30 15.67
N LYS A 363 -8.24 -17.50 15.51
CA LYS A 363 -7.73 -18.51 14.57
C LYS A 363 -7.88 -18.13 13.09
N ILE A 364 -8.91 -17.37 12.72
CA ILE A 364 -9.03 -16.81 11.37
C ILE A 364 -7.95 -15.75 11.13
N ILE A 365 -7.69 -14.89 12.11
CA ILE A 365 -6.68 -13.83 12.04
C ILE A 365 -5.26 -14.41 12.02
N GLU A 366 -4.96 -15.43 12.82
CA GLU A 366 -3.67 -16.14 12.77
C GLU A 366 -3.39 -16.66 11.35
N LYS A 367 -4.39 -17.28 10.69
CA LYS A 367 -4.27 -17.73 9.30
C LYS A 367 -4.05 -16.57 8.35
N TRP A 368 -4.76 -15.44 8.55
CA TRP A 368 -4.56 -14.23 7.77
C TRP A 368 -3.11 -13.77 7.85
N LEU A 369 -2.62 -13.51 9.06
CA LEU A 369 -1.26 -13.07 9.34
C LEU A 369 -0.21 -14.02 8.77
N LEU A 370 -0.39 -15.35 8.89
CA LEU A 370 0.50 -16.34 8.29
C LEU A 370 0.58 -16.23 6.76
N LEU A 371 -0.53 -15.91 6.08
CA LEU A 371 -0.54 -15.66 4.64
C LEU A 371 -0.03 -14.26 4.29
N THR A 372 -0.05 -13.31 5.21
CA THR A 372 0.18 -11.88 4.97
C THR A 372 1.36 -11.27 5.72
N ASN A 373 2.43 -12.04 5.98
CA ASN A 373 3.71 -11.56 6.55
C ASN A 373 3.75 -11.32 8.06
N GLY A 374 2.74 -11.78 8.80
CA GLY A 374 2.76 -11.69 10.27
C GLY A 374 2.54 -10.27 10.80
N GLU A 375 2.18 -9.32 9.94
CA GLU A 375 1.99 -7.91 10.30
C GLU A 375 0.64 -7.37 9.80
N PHE A 376 0.16 -6.32 10.46
CA PHE A 376 -0.96 -5.50 9.97
C PHE A 376 -0.41 -4.24 9.27
N ILE A 377 -1.03 -3.84 8.17
CA ILE A 377 -0.82 -2.53 7.54
C ILE A 377 -1.99 -1.64 7.97
N VAL A 378 -1.66 -0.47 8.52
CA VAL A 378 -2.66 0.50 9.00
C VAL A 378 -2.69 1.69 8.07
N ASP A 379 -3.87 2.07 7.59
CA ASP A 379 -4.07 3.30 6.85
C ASP A 379 -4.07 4.50 7.81
N ASN A 380 -2.91 5.14 7.95
CA ASN A 380 -2.76 6.33 8.78
C ASN A 380 -3.19 7.63 8.07
N LEU A 381 -3.56 7.58 6.79
CA LEU A 381 -3.78 8.77 5.95
C LEU A 381 -5.27 9.06 5.72
N ASN A 382 -6.09 8.03 5.50
CA ASN A 382 -7.50 8.22 5.14
C ASN A 382 -8.48 7.97 6.30
N GLN A 383 -8.07 7.27 7.36
CA GLN A 383 -8.96 6.88 8.46
C GLN A 383 -8.69 7.55 9.80
N PHE A 384 -7.62 8.35 9.91
CA PHE A 384 -7.26 9.08 11.13
C PHE A 384 -7.04 10.56 10.84
N GLU A 385 -7.96 11.42 11.27
CA GLU A 385 -7.65 12.82 11.50
C GLU A 385 -6.94 12.95 12.84
N VAL A 386 -5.61 12.91 12.82
CA VAL A 386 -4.83 13.31 14.00
C VAL A 386 -4.92 14.82 14.10
N GLN A 387 -5.74 15.32 15.04
CA GLN A 387 -5.61 16.70 15.48
C GLN A 387 -4.15 16.86 15.95
N GLN A 388 -3.34 17.60 15.18
CA GLN A 388 -1.99 17.95 15.60
C GLN A 388 -2.14 18.68 16.94
N LYS A 389 -1.90 17.98 18.05
CA LYS A 389 -1.51 18.66 19.28
C LYS A 389 -0.31 19.49 18.87
N SER A 390 -0.46 20.80 18.92
CA SER A 390 0.61 21.74 18.66
C SER A 390 1.79 21.35 19.55
N PHE A 391 2.75 20.62 18.99
CA PHE A 391 3.99 20.33 19.68
C PHE A 391 4.66 21.68 19.89
N SER A 392 5.03 21.97 21.13
CA SER A 392 5.81 23.17 21.41
C SER A 392 7.09 23.09 20.58
N ARG A 393 7.41 24.18 19.86
CA ARG A 393 8.58 24.32 18.98
C ARG A 393 9.87 23.74 19.59
N LYS A 394 10.04 23.86 20.92
CA LYS A 394 11.17 23.30 21.66
C LYS A 394 11.32 21.78 21.59
N LYS A 395 10.22 21.02 21.56
CA LYS A 395 10.27 19.54 21.50
C LYS A 395 10.51 19.03 20.07
N ILE A 396 10.09 19.81 19.07
CA ILE A 396 10.42 19.58 17.66
C ILE A 396 11.92 19.85 17.43
N GLU A 397 12.45 20.93 18.00
CA GLU A 397 13.90 21.24 17.95
C GLU A 397 14.75 20.14 18.60
N GLU A 398 14.29 19.51 19.69
CA GLU A 398 14.99 18.37 20.30
C GLU A 398 14.95 17.09 19.44
N ILE A 399 13.87 16.82 18.70
CA ILE A 399 13.75 15.63 17.85
C ILE A 399 14.47 15.82 16.51
N ILE A 400 14.44 17.04 15.96
CA ILE A 400 15.16 17.45 14.74
C ILE A 400 16.67 17.61 15.01
N SER A 401 17.10 17.71 16.28
CA SER A 401 18.52 17.82 16.64
C SER A 401 19.32 16.50 16.50
N ARG A 402 18.71 15.40 16.05
CA ARG A 402 19.49 14.31 15.44
C ARG A 402 19.78 14.69 13.98
N PRO A 403 21.04 14.90 13.58
CA PRO A 403 21.35 15.31 12.23
C PRO A 403 21.07 14.13 11.29
N VAL A 404 19.90 14.14 10.63
CA VAL A 404 19.77 13.52 9.31
C VAL A 404 20.61 14.41 8.41
N SER A 405 21.70 13.89 7.86
CA SER A 405 22.56 14.68 6.99
C SER A 405 21.73 15.20 5.81
N LEU A 406 21.96 16.45 5.37
CA LEU A 406 21.21 17.05 4.25
C LEU A 406 21.25 16.15 2.99
N GLU A 407 22.33 15.39 2.84
CA GLU A 407 22.53 14.41 1.78
C GLU A 407 21.57 13.22 1.88
N ASN A 408 21.27 12.75 3.10
CA ASN A 408 20.27 11.71 3.33
C ASN A 408 18.87 12.22 3.02
N GLU A 409 18.57 13.47 3.33
CA GLU A 409 17.28 14.09 3.03
C GLU A 409 17.04 14.22 1.51
N ILE A 410 18.02 14.75 0.77
CA ILE A 410 17.93 14.81 -0.69
C ILE A 410 17.97 13.40 -1.30
N GLY A 411 18.72 12.47 -0.69
CA GLY A 411 18.74 11.06 -1.04
C GLY A 411 17.36 10.40 -0.91
N MET A 412 16.59 10.72 0.13
CA MET A 412 15.21 10.24 0.29
C MET A 412 14.27 10.84 -0.76
N LEU A 413 14.38 12.14 -1.04
CA LEU A 413 13.54 12.82 -2.04
C LEU A 413 13.81 12.35 -3.48
N THR A 414 15.02 11.87 -3.76
CA THR A 414 15.41 11.38 -5.09
C THR A 414 15.04 9.92 -5.36
N LYS A 415 14.60 9.14 -4.34
CA LYS A 415 14.22 7.71 -4.51
C LYS A 415 13.06 7.51 -5.51
N ASP A 416 12.09 8.43 -5.52
CA ASP A 416 10.91 8.37 -6.40
C ASP A 416 10.95 9.40 -7.54
N ASN A 417 12.14 9.87 -7.95
CA ASN A 417 12.29 10.99 -8.89
C ASN A 417 11.49 12.24 -8.45
N PHE A 418 11.52 12.56 -7.15
CA PHE A 418 10.69 13.56 -6.46
C PHE A 418 9.19 13.27 -6.42
N GLY A 419 8.66 12.31 -7.19
CA GLY A 419 7.27 11.89 -7.11
C GLY A 419 6.27 12.97 -7.56
N PHE A 420 6.65 13.84 -8.51
CA PHE A 420 5.74 14.86 -9.05
C PHE A 420 4.45 14.22 -9.58
N ASP A 421 3.32 14.63 -9.01
CA ASP A 421 2.00 14.02 -9.16
C ASP A 421 1.29 14.33 -10.50
N TYR A 422 2.04 14.28 -11.59
CA TYR A 422 1.58 14.75 -12.90
C TYR A 422 0.35 14.00 -13.43
N PHE A 423 0.21 12.72 -13.12
CA PHE A 423 -0.94 11.92 -13.56
C PHE A 423 -2.25 12.46 -12.98
N ASN A 424 -2.29 12.66 -11.66
CA ASN A 424 -3.48 13.19 -11.00
C ASN A 424 -3.72 14.65 -11.39
N ILE A 425 -2.66 15.46 -11.52
CA ILE A 425 -2.77 16.85 -12.00
C ILE A 425 -3.41 16.90 -13.40
N ALA A 426 -2.93 16.09 -14.35
CA ALA A 426 -3.44 16.09 -15.72
C ALA A 426 -4.92 15.67 -15.76
N LYS A 427 -5.26 14.55 -15.11
CA LYS A 427 -6.64 14.05 -15.03
C LYS A 427 -7.59 15.03 -14.36
N MET A 428 -7.15 15.63 -13.24
CA MET A 428 -7.94 16.60 -12.48
C MET A 428 -8.18 17.88 -13.29
N ASN A 429 -7.15 18.42 -13.96
CA ASN A 429 -7.32 19.59 -14.80
C ASN A 429 -8.25 19.32 -15.98
N ALA A 430 -8.18 18.15 -16.61
CA ALA A 430 -9.13 17.74 -17.64
C ALA A 430 -10.58 17.82 -17.13
N LEU A 431 -10.85 17.27 -15.93
CA LEU A 431 -12.18 17.25 -15.33
C LEU A 431 -12.66 18.62 -14.87
N ILE A 432 -11.82 19.40 -14.18
CA ILE A 432 -12.19 20.74 -13.68
C ILE A 432 -12.53 21.65 -14.85
N HIS A 433 -11.65 21.72 -15.86
CA HIS A 433 -11.86 22.57 -17.01
C HIS A 433 -13.10 22.17 -17.81
N PHE A 434 -13.40 20.87 -17.88
CA PHE A 434 -14.62 20.35 -18.47
C PHE A 434 -15.89 20.70 -17.66
N ILE A 435 -15.88 20.46 -16.35
CA ILE A 435 -17.01 20.78 -15.46
C ILE A 435 -17.31 22.29 -15.45
N ARG A 436 -16.27 23.14 -15.50
CA ARG A 436 -16.43 24.61 -15.58
C ARG A 436 -17.20 25.07 -16.82
N GLN A 437 -17.29 24.25 -17.87
CA GLN A 437 -18.13 24.55 -19.04
C GLN A 437 -19.60 24.14 -18.87
N GLY A 438 -20.01 23.76 -17.64
CA GLY A 438 -21.39 23.40 -17.32
C GLY A 438 -21.75 21.93 -17.52
N PHE A 439 -20.77 21.04 -17.76
CA PHE A 439 -21.02 19.62 -17.91
C PHE A 439 -21.24 18.92 -16.57
N ILE A 440 -22.32 18.13 -16.49
CA ILE A 440 -22.68 17.34 -15.30
C ILE A 440 -22.30 15.87 -15.54
N LEU A 441 -21.57 15.29 -14.60
CA LEU A 441 -21.12 13.89 -14.64
C LEU A 441 -22.06 12.99 -13.83
N LYS A 442 -22.12 11.68 -14.14
CA LYS A 442 -22.98 10.73 -13.38
C LYS A 442 -22.70 10.71 -11.86
N ASN A 443 -21.45 10.95 -11.45
CA ASN A 443 -21.01 11.02 -10.04
C ASN A 443 -20.51 12.42 -9.66
N HIS A 444 -21.10 13.48 -10.24
CA HIS A 444 -20.60 14.87 -10.17
C HIS A 444 -20.21 15.35 -8.76
N LYS A 445 -21.09 15.13 -7.76
CA LYS A 445 -20.86 15.58 -6.38
C LYS A 445 -19.62 14.94 -5.75
N SER A 446 -19.50 13.61 -5.83
CA SER A 446 -18.35 12.87 -5.31
C SER A 446 -17.05 13.23 -6.03
N ILE A 447 -17.11 13.48 -7.35
CA ILE A 447 -15.93 13.91 -8.12
C ILE A 447 -15.46 15.30 -7.66
N LEU A 448 -16.39 16.24 -7.43
CA LEU A 448 -16.06 17.58 -6.91
C LEU A 448 -15.49 17.53 -5.48
N GLU A 449 -16.09 16.74 -4.60
CA GLU A 449 -15.60 16.54 -3.22
C GLU A 449 -14.17 15.97 -3.21
N ASN A 450 -13.91 14.93 -4.00
CA ASN A 450 -12.58 14.34 -4.14
C ASN A 450 -11.56 15.32 -4.72
N MET A 451 -11.95 16.12 -5.72
CA MET A 451 -11.04 17.13 -6.28
C MET A 451 -10.72 18.25 -5.28
N ASN A 452 -11.71 18.74 -4.53
CA ASN A 452 -11.50 19.75 -3.49
C ASN A 452 -10.49 19.29 -2.43
N GLN A 453 -10.51 18.02 -2.05
CA GLN A 453 -9.56 17.46 -1.08
C GLN A 453 -8.13 17.32 -1.64
N LEU A 454 -7.98 17.19 -2.96
CA LEU A 454 -6.68 16.98 -3.61
C LEU A 454 -5.96 18.29 -3.94
N ILE A 455 -6.70 19.38 -4.19
CA ILE A 455 -6.15 20.65 -4.71
C ILE A 455 -5.54 21.50 -3.60
N LYS A 456 -4.27 21.85 -3.76
CA LYS A 456 -3.59 22.85 -2.91
C LYS A 456 -3.84 24.28 -3.39
N GLY A 457 -3.89 24.49 -4.70
CA GLY A 457 -3.98 25.81 -5.31
C GLY A 457 -3.98 25.74 -6.84
N LYS A 458 -3.88 26.91 -7.48
CA LYS A 458 -3.78 27.04 -8.94
C LYS A 458 -2.61 27.91 -9.36
N ILE A 459 -2.00 27.58 -10.49
CA ILE A 459 -0.94 28.36 -11.13
C ILE A 459 -1.56 29.03 -12.35
N LYS A 460 -1.36 30.36 -12.48
CA LYS A 460 -1.81 31.09 -13.67
C LYS A 460 -0.87 30.80 -14.84
N VAL A 461 -1.44 30.49 -16.00
CA VAL A 461 -0.66 30.28 -17.22
C VAL A 461 -0.07 31.63 -17.66
N ASN A 462 1.21 31.63 -18.06
CA ASN A 462 1.98 32.84 -18.41
C ASN A 462 2.18 33.85 -17.25
N SER A 463 2.25 33.39 -15.99
CA SER A 463 2.63 34.21 -14.83
C SER A 463 4.00 33.81 -14.24
N ASP A 464 4.36 34.38 -13.09
CA ASP A 464 5.53 34.03 -12.27
C ASP A 464 5.51 32.62 -11.65
N HIS A 465 4.58 31.75 -12.08
CA HIS A 465 4.39 30.40 -11.57
C HIS A 465 4.07 30.32 -10.06
N SER A 466 3.61 31.41 -9.46
CA SER A 466 3.17 31.42 -8.06
C SER A 466 1.90 30.57 -7.86
N ILE A 467 1.85 29.88 -6.73
CA ILE A 467 0.68 29.08 -6.33
C ILE A 467 -0.31 30.02 -5.67
N ILE A 468 -1.47 30.20 -6.30
CA ILE A 468 -2.58 31.00 -5.78
C ILE A 468 -3.48 30.07 -4.95
N SER A 469 -3.73 30.42 -3.69
CA SER A 469 -4.66 29.69 -2.82
C SER A 469 -6.10 29.81 -3.33
N LEU A 470 -6.86 28.73 -3.22
CA LEU A 470 -8.27 28.74 -3.61
C LEU A 470 -9.07 29.55 -2.58
N SER A 471 -9.71 30.63 -3.02
CA SER A 471 -10.82 31.27 -2.30
C SER A 471 -12.06 31.06 -3.17
N ASP A 472 -12.88 30.07 -2.80
CA ASP A 472 -14.24 29.83 -3.32
C ASP A 472 -14.40 29.54 -4.84
N ASP A 473 -13.40 28.96 -5.51
CA ASP A 473 -13.43 28.72 -6.97
C ASP A 473 -14.31 27.54 -7.44
N LEU A 474 -14.74 26.66 -6.52
CA LEU A 474 -15.46 25.41 -6.85
C LEU A 474 -16.86 25.32 -6.24
N GLU A 475 -17.38 26.42 -5.68
CA GLU A 475 -18.77 26.47 -5.22
C GLU A 475 -19.76 26.45 -6.39
N ILE A 476 -20.70 25.51 -6.34
CA ILE A 476 -21.88 25.50 -7.20
C ILE A 476 -22.77 26.67 -6.76
N LYS A 477 -22.73 27.80 -7.49
CA LYS A 477 -23.79 28.81 -7.38
C LYS A 477 -25.13 28.14 -7.75
N LYS A 478 -26.00 27.94 -6.76
CA LYS A 478 -27.33 27.32 -6.92
C LYS A 478 -28.28 28.10 -7.82
N GLU A 479 -28.02 29.39 -8.07
CA GLU A 479 -28.78 30.23 -9.00
C GLU A 479 -27.81 31.01 -9.91
N LEU A 480 -27.84 30.71 -11.21
CA LEU A 480 -27.17 31.49 -12.25
C LEU A 480 -27.98 32.76 -12.53
N SER A 481 -27.32 33.93 -12.58
CA SER A 481 -27.95 35.19 -13.02
C SER A 481 -28.43 35.08 -14.49
N GLU A 482 -29.37 35.93 -14.91
CA GLU A 482 -29.86 35.92 -16.29
C GLU A 482 -28.76 36.19 -17.33
N GLU A 483 -27.77 37.03 -16.99
CA GLU A 483 -26.58 37.27 -17.81
C GLU A 483 -25.76 35.99 -18.01
N SER A 484 -25.49 35.22 -16.94
CA SER A 484 -24.78 33.94 -17.00
C SER A 484 -25.53 32.84 -17.77
N ARG A 485 -26.86 32.96 -17.92
CA ARG A 485 -27.67 32.02 -18.72
C ARG A 485 -27.59 32.30 -20.22
N ILE A 486 -27.32 33.55 -20.62
CA ILE A 486 -27.16 33.97 -22.02
C ILE A 486 -25.73 33.67 -22.52
N GLU A 487 -24.72 33.82 -21.66
CA GLU A 487 -23.31 33.55 -22.00
C GLU A 487 -22.99 32.06 -22.23
N GLY A 488 -23.63 31.15 -21.48
CA GLY A 488 -23.34 29.71 -21.56
C GLY A 488 -23.44 29.08 -22.96
N PRO A 489 -24.54 29.31 -23.72
CA PRO A 489 -24.64 28.84 -25.11
C PRO A 489 -23.61 29.45 -26.06
N GLU A 490 -23.21 30.71 -25.86
CA GLU A 490 -22.18 31.37 -26.69
C GLU A 490 -20.80 30.76 -26.42
N ASP A 491 -20.46 30.54 -25.16
CA ASP A 491 -19.18 29.92 -24.78
C ASP A 491 -19.09 28.47 -25.24
N LEU A 492 -20.18 27.71 -25.15
CA LEU A 492 -20.24 26.36 -25.72
C LEU A 492 -20.01 26.37 -27.25
N ASN A 493 -20.55 27.36 -27.97
CA ASN A 493 -20.32 27.51 -29.41
C ASN A 493 -18.89 27.92 -29.75
N LYS A 494 -18.25 28.77 -28.93
CA LYS A 494 -16.81 29.10 -29.07
C LYS A 494 -15.96 27.83 -28.92
N ILE A 495 -16.23 27.00 -27.92
CA ILE A 495 -15.50 25.75 -27.68
C ILE A 495 -15.69 24.76 -28.83
N ARG A 496 -16.92 24.64 -29.37
CA ARG A 496 -17.19 23.80 -30.56
C ARG A 496 -16.34 24.21 -31.77
N ASN A 497 -16.10 25.51 -31.93
CA ASN A 497 -15.24 26.09 -32.97
C ASN A 497 -13.74 26.05 -32.62
N GLY A 498 -13.35 25.37 -31.53
CA GLY A 498 -11.95 25.20 -31.11
C GLY A 498 -11.36 26.38 -30.34
N ILE A 499 -12.19 27.35 -29.95
CA ILE A 499 -11.79 28.55 -29.21
C ILE A 499 -11.97 28.26 -27.71
N TYR A 500 -10.89 27.88 -27.05
CA TYR A 500 -10.82 27.64 -25.61
C TYR A 500 -9.42 27.94 -25.08
N SER A 501 -9.30 28.73 -24.01
CA SER A 501 -8.03 29.02 -23.33
C SER A 501 -8.00 28.36 -21.95
N VAL A 502 -6.84 27.78 -21.62
CA VAL A 502 -6.57 27.26 -20.27
C VAL A 502 -5.83 28.36 -19.51
N ASP A 503 -6.54 29.09 -18.65
CA ASP A 503 -5.97 30.24 -17.94
C ASP A 503 -5.23 29.85 -16.66
N TYR A 504 -5.56 28.68 -16.11
CA TYR A 504 -5.04 28.17 -14.84
C TYR A 504 -4.80 26.67 -14.89
N ILE A 505 -3.77 26.21 -14.17
CA ILE A 505 -3.51 24.81 -13.89
C ILE A 505 -3.65 24.58 -12.39
N TYR A 506 -4.55 23.69 -12.01
CA TYR A 506 -4.78 23.29 -10.62
C TYR A 506 -3.74 22.26 -10.21
N ILE A 507 -3.16 22.40 -9.02
CA ILE A 507 -2.10 21.53 -8.53
C ILE A 507 -2.49 20.81 -7.23
N THR A 508 -1.92 19.62 -7.02
CA THR A 508 -2.22 18.81 -5.84
C THR A 508 -1.38 19.20 -4.62
N HIS A 509 -1.85 18.84 -3.42
CA HIS A 509 -1.07 18.95 -2.18
C HIS A 509 0.28 18.26 -2.29
N LYS A 510 0.32 17.07 -2.90
CA LYS A 510 1.56 16.32 -3.13
C LYS A 510 2.58 17.14 -3.92
N TYR A 511 2.19 17.66 -5.10
CA TYR A 511 3.09 18.48 -5.92
C TYR A 511 3.54 19.75 -5.21
N GLY A 512 2.61 20.49 -4.61
CA GLY A 512 2.96 21.75 -3.97
C GLY A 512 3.86 21.58 -2.74
N ASN A 513 3.72 20.48 -1.97
CA ASN A 513 4.61 20.19 -0.84
C ASN A 513 6.02 19.82 -1.31
N ILE A 514 6.14 19.09 -2.42
CA ILE A 514 7.44 18.76 -3.03
C ILE A 514 8.14 20.05 -3.50
N VAL A 515 7.44 20.92 -4.22
CA VAL A 515 8.03 22.19 -4.72
C VAL A 515 8.46 23.10 -3.57
N GLU A 516 7.66 23.23 -2.52
CA GLU A 516 8.05 23.97 -1.31
C GLU A 516 9.31 23.38 -0.69
N ARG A 517 9.37 22.05 -0.53
CA ARG A 517 10.54 21.39 0.07
C ARG A 517 11.80 21.53 -0.77
N LEU A 518 11.70 21.39 -2.09
CA LEU A 518 12.83 21.60 -2.99
C LEU A 518 13.28 23.08 -2.98
N SER A 519 12.34 24.01 -2.85
CA SER A 519 12.66 25.44 -2.73
C SER A 519 13.41 25.72 -1.43
N GLU A 520 12.96 25.17 -0.30
CA GLU A 520 13.67 25.25 0.98
C GLU A 520 15.11 24.73 0.87
N LEU A 521 15.30 23.56 0.24
CA LEU A 521 16.61 22.97 0.02
C LEU A 521 17.49 23.83 -0.90
N SER A 522 16.95 24.32 -2.00
CA SER A 522 17.68 25.19 -2.95
C SER A 522 18.19 26.48 -2.31
N ASN A 523 17.49 26.99 -1.29
CA ASN A 523 17.87 28.18 -0.53
C ASN A 523 18.83 27.89 0.63
N ASN A 524 19.15 26.62 0.91
CA ASN A 524 20.04 26.26 2.01
C ASN A 524 21.51 26.55 1.66
N GLU A 525 22.12 27.53 2.34
CA GLU A 525 23.51 27.96 2.12
C GLU A 525 24.56 26.88 2.38
N LEU A 526 24.21 25.81 3.11
CA LEU A 526 25.11 24.67 3.37
C LEU A 526 25.29 23.79 2.13
N LEU A 527 24.39 23.86 1.14
CA LEU A 527 24.51 23.10 -0.10
C LEU A 527 25.44 23.77 -1.11
N GLN A 528 26.17 22.94 -1.85
CA GLN A 528 26.99 23.43 -2.95
C GLN A 528 26.16 24.17 -3.99
N THR A 529 26.75 25.20 -4.58
CA THR A 529 26.09 26.04 -5.59
C THR A 529 25.60 25.23 -6.80
N SER A 530 26.30 24.16 -7.19
CA SER A 530 25.88 23.26 -8.26
C SER A 530 24.61 22.46 -7.92
N VAL A 531 24.55 21.92 -6.70
CA VAL A 531 23.38 21.20 -6.16
C VAL A 531 22.17 22.12 -6.06
N ARG A 532 22.35 23.33 -5.50
CA ARG A 532 21.29 24.35 -5.43
C ARG A 532 20.75 24.72 -6.80
N LYS A 533 21.64 24.88 -7.79
CA LYS A 533 21.26 25.17 -9.17
C LYS A 533 20.45 24.03 -9.79
N LEU A 534 20.87 22.78 -9.63
CA LEU A 534 20.13 21.61 -10.14
C LEU A 534 18.74 21.51 -9.53
N LEU A 535 18.60 21.78 -8.22
CA LEU A 535 17.29 21.83 -7.56
C LEU A 535 16.39 22.92 -8.15
N LEU A 536 16.92 24.12 -8.40
CA LEU A 536 16.17 25.20 -9.05
C LEU A 536 15.76 24.84 -10.48
N ASP A 537 16.67 24.25 -11.27
CA ASP A 537 16.39 23.82 -12.64
C ASP A 537 15.24 22.79 -12.66
N ILE A 538 15.25 21.81 -11.75
CA ILE A 538 14.17 20.82 -11.59
C ILE A 538 12.84 21.48 -11.21
N ILE A 539 12.85 22.45 -10.29
CA ILE A 539 11.63 23.17 -9.89
C ILE A 539 11.05 23.93 -11.09
N GLU A 540 11.88 24.66 -11.83
CA GLU A 540 11.44 25.45 -12.98
C GLU A 540 10.97 24.58 -14.13
N ASP A 541 11.66 23.49 -14.46
CA ASP A 541 11.21 22.50 -15.45
C ASP A 541 9.85 21.89 -15.04
N SER A 542 9.63 21.67 -13.73
CA SER A 542 8.38 21.10 -13.24
C SER A 542 7.21 22.07 -13.42
N LYS A 543 7.44 23.36 -13.18
CA LYS A 543 6.45 24.41 -13.38
C LYS A 543 6.17 24.60 -14.87
N PHE A 544 7.22 24.65 -15.70
CA PHE A 544 7.12 24.75 -17.15
C PHE A 544 6.34 23.59 -17.77
N ASN A 545 6.57 22.36 -17.28
CA ASN A 545 5.74 21.22 -17.67
C ASN A 545 4.25 21.47 -17.44
N LEU A 546 3.87 21.99 -16.28
CA LEU A 546 2.48 22.28 -15.98
C LEU A 546 1.93 23.46 -16.81
N THR A 547 2.67 24.57 -16.91
CA THR A 547 2.16 25.81 -17.51
C THR A 547 2.31 25.88 -19.02
N ASN A 548 3.13 25.03 -19.65
CA ASN A 548 3.36 25.03 -21.09
C ASN A 548 2.97 23.70 -21.74
N HIS A 549 3.39 22.56 -21.17
CA HIS A 549 3.19 21.25 -21.80
C HIS A 549 1.84 20.62 -21.49
N LEU A 550 1.22 20.91 -20.34
CA LEU A 550 -0.10 20.38 -19.98
C LEU A 550 -1.27 21.19 -20.58
N VAL A 551 -1.02 22.46 -20.95
CA VAL A 551 -2.04 23.39 -21.43
C VAL A 551 -2.75 22.89 -22.70
N GLU A 552 -1.99 22.51 -23.73
CA GLU A 552 -2.57 22.03 -24.99
C GLU A 552 -3.33 20.69 -24.85
N PRO A 553 -2.80 19.68 -24.13
CA PRO A 553 -3.55 18.46 -23.82
C PRO A 553 -4.90 18.70 -23.14
N VAL A 554 -4.95 19.60 -22.14
CA VAL A 554 -6.20 19.95 -21.45
C VAL A 554 -7.16 20.69 -22.40
N ARG A 555 -6.64 21.63 -23.20
CA ARG A 555 -7.44 22.34 -24.20
C ARG A 555 -8.05 21.38 -25.22
N ASN A 556 -7.23 20.48 -25.78
CA ASN A 556 -7.65 19.47 -26.74
C ASN A 556 -8.75 18.59 -26.17
N PHE A 557 -8.61 18.17 -24.92
CA PHE A 557 -9.62 17.36 -24.24
C PHE A 557 -10.95 18.07 -24.13
N VAL A 558 -10.97 19.33 -23.69
CA VAL A 558 -12.21 20.11 -23.56
C VAL A 558 -12.88 20.27 -24.93
N VAL A 559 -12.13 20.73 -25.95
CA VAL A 559 -12.66 20.94 -27.31
C VAL A 559 -13.17 19.63 -27.94
N LYS A 560 -12.45 18.51 -27.79
CA LYS A 560 -12.88 17.20 -28.30
C LYS A 560 -14.12 16.70 -27.56
N SER A 561 -14.18 16.87 -26.24
CA SER A 561 -15.28 16.37 -25.40
C SER A 561 -16.62 17.09 -25.67
N VAL A 562 -16.59 18.34 -26.12
CA VAL A 562 -17.82 19.05 -26.54
C VAL A 562 -18.33 18.54 -27.90
N ASN A 563 -17.43 18.08 -28.76
CA ASN A 563 -17.74 17.66 -30.14
C ASN A 563 -17.96 16.13 -30.29
N GLN A 564 -17.50 15.33 -29.34
CA GLN A 564 -17.53 13.85 -29.39
C GLN A 564 -18.15 13.26 -28.12
N LYS A 565 -18.80 12.10 -28.24
CA LYS A 565 -19.55 11.48 -27.13
C LYS A 565 -18.69 10.76 -26.09
N LEU A 566 -17.39 10.57 -26.30
CA LEU A 566 -16.52 9.88 -25.35
C LEU A 566 -15.05 10.27 -25.56
N VAL A 567 -14.48 11.04 -24.64
CA VAL A 567 -13.04 11.30 -24.55
C VAL A 567 -12.62 10.92 -23.14
N ASN A 568 -11.60 10.09 -23.00
CA ASN A 568 -11.16 9.62 -21.70
C ASN A 568 -10.23 10.68 -21.08
N PRO A 569 -10.48 11.17 -19.85
CA PRO A 569 -9.57 12.10 -19.17
C PRO A 569 -8.13 11.58 -19.01
N ILE A 570 -7.93 10.26 -19.09
CA ILE A 570 -6.60 9.63 -19.06
C ILE A 570 -5.76 10.02 -20.28
N ASP A 571 -6.39 10.23 -21.44
CA ASP A 571 -5.69 10.57 -22.70
C ASP A 571 -4.91 11.89 -22.59
N VAL A 572 -5.34 12.79 -21.68
CA VAL A 572 -4.65 14.06 -21.37
C VAL A 572 -3.27 13.81 -20.78
N TYR A 573 -3.16 12.81 -19.91
CA TYR A 573 -1.87 12.46 -19.32
C TYR A 573 -0.94 11.85 -20.36
N ASP A 574 -1.43 10.99 -21.25
CA ASP A 574 -0.59 10.38 -22.28
C ASP A 574 -0.05 11.43 -23.26
N GLU A 575 -0.90 12.38 -23.70
CA GLU A 575 -0.50 13.49 -24.57
C GLU A 575 0.50 14.42 -23.86
N PHE A 576 0.27 14.72 -22.58
CA PHE A 576 1.19 15.48 -21.74
C PHE A 576 2.54 14.76 -21.52
N ASN A 577 2.51 13.46 -21.24
CA ASN A 577 3.70 12.67 -20.93
C ASN A 577 4.63 12.59 -22.15
N ASN A 578 4.08 12.59 -23.37
CA ASN A 578 4.88 12.64 -24.60
C ASN A 578 5.55 14.01 -24.86
N ALA A 579 5.01 15.09 -24.30
CA ALA A 579 5.48 16.46 -24.55
C ALA A 579 6.37 17.02 -23.43
N ARG A 580 6.27 16.49 -22.21
CA ARG A 580 6.94 17.05 -21.03
C ARG A 580 8.46 16.86 -21.05
N ILE A 581 9.13 17.76 -20.34
CA ILE A 581 10.54 17.64 -19.99
C ILE A 581 10.69 16.59 -18.88
N TYR A 582 11.52 15.59 -19.12
CA TYR A 582 11.83 14.54 -18.15
C TYR A 582 13.00 14.94 -17.26
N HIS A 583 12.77 14.94 -15.95
CA HIS A 583 13.74 15.33 -14.92
C HIS A 583 14.88 14.33 -14.69
N GLU A 584 14.83 13.14 -15.32
CA GLU A 584 15.76 12.04 -15.04
C GLU A 584 17.22 12.42 -15.20
N LYS A 585 17.55 13.24 -16.21
CA LYS A 585 18.93 13.66 -16.46
C LYS A 585 19.46 14.52 -15.32
N ASP A 586 18.69 15.47 -14.83
CA ASP A 586 19.13 16.41 -13.80
C ASP A 586 19.01 15.81 -12.40
N ILE A 587 18.06 14.91 -12.18
CA ILE A 587 18.03 14.02 -11.00
C ILE A 587 19.27 13.14 -10.95
N ASN A 588 19.67 12.50 -12.05
CA ASN A 588 20.86 11.66 -12.08
C ASN A 588 22.15 12.45 -11.83
N LYS A 589 22.24 13.68 -12.36
CA LYS A 589 23.35 14.60 -12.03
C LYS A 589 23.34 14.97 -10.55
N LEU A 590 22.18 15.31 -10.00
CA LEU A 590 22.02 15.65 -8.58
C LEU A 590 22.46 14.50 -7.67
N ILE A 591 22.01 13.27 -7.97
CA ILE A 591 22.43 12.06 -7.25
C ILE A 591 23.95 11.86 -7.35
N SER A 592 24.53 12.09 -8.53
CA SER A 592 25.98 11.97 -8.73
C SER A 592 26.77 13.00 -7.92
N GLU A 593 26.32 14.25 -7.90
CA GLU A 593 26.96 15.31 -7.11
C GLU A 593 26.86 15.01 -5.61
N ILE A 594 25.69 14.60 -5.12
CA ILE A 594 25.51 14.24 -3.70
C ILE A 594 26.40 13.06 -3.31
N ARG A 595 26.48 12.01 -4.14
CA ARG A 595 27.38 10.86 -3.90
C ARG A 595 28.85 11.27 -3.88
N TYR A 596 29.25 12.24 -4.69
CA TYR A 596 30.60 12.78 -4.67
C TYR A 596 30.89 13.54 -3.37
N LEU A 597 29.91 14.26 -2.84
CA LEU A 597 30.02 15.00 -1.57
C LEU A 597 30.15 14.09 -0.36
N ILE A 598 29.27 13.08 -0.26
CA ILE A 598 29.32 12.07 0.81
C ILE A 598 30.69 11.38 0.81
N LYS A 599 31.22 11.00 -0.36
CA LYS A 599 32.55 10.37 -0.47
C LYS A 599 33.69 11.30 -0.07
N ARG A 600 33.57 12.61 -0.32
CA ARG A 600 34.58 13.61 0.01
C ARG A 600 34.60 13.92 1.50
N GLU A 601 33.45 14.04 2.17
CA GLU A 601 33.38 14.19 3.63
C GLU A 601 33.91 12.97 4.37
N LEU A 602 33.57 11.76 3.92
CA LEU A 602 34.13 10.52 4.47
C LEU A 602 35.66 10.44 4.31
N ALA A 603 36.21 10.95 3.21
CA ALA A 603 37.64 10.99 2.97
C ALA A 603 38.38 12.08 3.80
N ILE A 604 37.69 13.14 4.20
CA ILE A 604 38.23 14.20 5.07
C ILE A 604 38.19 13.78 6.54
N ASN A 605 37.13 13.07 6.98
CA ASN A 605 37.02 12.55 8.35
C ASN A 605 37.90 11.32 8.64
N LEU A 606 38.55 10.76 7.61
CA LEU A 606 39.52 9.66 7.71
C LEU A 606 41.00 10.12 7.68
N LYS A 607 41.24 11.44 7.69
CA LYS A 607 42.55 12.06 7.94
C LYS A 607 42.52 12.83 9.25
#